data_AF-A0A536CL70-F1
#
_entry.id   AF-A0A536CL70-F1
#
_cell.length_a   1.000
_cell.length_b   1.000
_cell.length_c   1.000
_cell.angle_alpha   90.00
_cell.angle_beta   90.00
_cell.angle_gamma   90.00
#
_symmetry.space_group_name_H-M   'P 1'
#
loop_
_entity.id
_entity.type
_entity.pdbx_description
1 polymer ?
#
loop_
_entity_poly.entity_id
_entity_poly.type
_entity_poly.pdbx_seq_one_letter_code
_entity_poly.pdbx_strand_id
1 'polypeptide(L)' 'MCWRASDPTLMRAVEVVHTTTAAPGTVVDVFRPGYISNDRVLRFAEVRVVAEARDTPTP' A
#
# COMPACT_ATOMS: atom_id res chain seq x y z
N MET A 1 2.03 -5.79 16.30
CA MET A 1 1.07 -5.30 15.27
C MET A 1 1.49 -5.89 13.92
N CYS A 2 0.82 -6.93 13.45
CA CYS A 2 1.13 -7.55 12.15
C CYS A 2 0.42 -6.74 11.05
N TRP A 3 1.11 -5.77 10.47
CA TRP A 3 0.62 -5.05 9.29
C TRP A 3 0.75 -6.00 8.09
N ARG A 4 -0.34 -6.69 7.73
CA ARG A 4 -0.34 -7.81 6.76
C ARG A 4 -0.94 -7.48 5.40
N ALA A 5 -1.49 -6.28 5.21
CA ALA A 5 -2.04 -5.85 3.93
C ALA A 5 -1.90 -4.33 3.77
N SER A 6 -1.63 -3.87 2.54
CA SER A 6 -1.78 -2.46 2.19
C SER A 6 -3.26 -2.08 2.22
N ASP A 7 -3.66 -1.23 3.16
CA ASP A 7 -5.02 -0.70 3.23
C ASP A 7 -5.13 0.55 2.33
N PRO A 8 -5.84 0.51 1.19
CA PRO A 8 -5.95 1.64 0.27
C PRO A 8 -6.73 2.83 0.85
N THR A 9 -7.47 2.60 1.95
CA THR A 9 -8.20 3.63 2.70
C THR A 9 -7.27 4.51 3.54
N LEU A 10 -6.06 4.03 3.84
CA LEU A 10 -5.07 4.73 4.67
C LEU A 10 -3.74 4.96 3.93
N MET A 11 -3.48 4.18 2.88
CA MET A 11 -2.22 4.15 2.15
C MET A 11 -2.46 4.33 0.65
N ARG A 12 -1.53 5.00 -0.01
CA ARG A 12 -1.49 5.17 -1.46
C ARG A 12 -0.27 4.44 -2.01
N ALA A 13 -0.52 3.44 -2.85
CA ALA A 13 0.50 2.79 -3.65
C ALA A 13 1.00 3.77 -4.72
N VAL A 14 2.14 4.41 -4.47
CA VAL A 14 2.78 5.32 -5.44
C VAL A 14 3.73 4.58 -6.36
N GLU A 15 4.14 3.39 -5.98
CA GLU A 15 5.02 2.55 -6.76
C GLU A 15 4.69 1.07 -6.57
N VAL A 16 4.75 0.34 -7.68
CA VAL A 16 4.44 -1.09 -7.74
C VAL A 16 5.70 -1.82 -8.19
N VAL A 17 6.17 -2.78 -7.40
CA VAL A 17 7.37 -3.58 -7.71
C VAL A 17 7.03 -5.04 -7.95
N HIS A 18 7.61 -5.62 -8.99
CA HIS A 18 7.51 -7.05 -9.25
C HIS A 18 8.69 -7.75 -8.56
N THR A 19 8.42 -8.36 -7.40
CA THR A 19 9.40 -9.17 -6.68
C THR A 19 8.80 -10.53 -6.34
N THR A 20 9.62 -11.56 -6.45
CA THR A 20 9.30 -12.93 -6.03
C THR A 20 9.62 -13.16 -4.55
N THR A 21 10.19 -12.16 -3.88
CA THR A 21 10.68 -12.27 -2.49
C THR A 21 9.59 -11.93 -1.47
N ALA A 22 8.52 -11.27 -1.89
CA ALA A 22 7.41 -10.87 -1.03
C ALA A 22 6.08 -11.16 -1.72
N ALA A 23 5.03 -11.38 -0.92
CA ALA A 23 3.71 -11.67 -1.45
C ALA A 23 3.10 -10.42 -2.13
N PRO A 24 2.30 -10.59 -3.20
CA PRO A 24 1.49 -9.51 -3.75
C PRO A 24 0.68 -8.79 -2.65
N GLY A 25 0.56 -7.47 -2.75
CA GLY A 25 -0.18 -6.64 -1.77
C GLY A 25 0.59 -6.34 -0.50
N THR A 26 1.85 -6.76 -0.43
CA THR A 26 2.74 -6.43 0.68
C THR A 26 3.36 -5.07 0.45
N VAL A 27 3.33 -4.22 1.49
CA VAL A 27 4.11 -2.99 1.52
C VAL A 27 5.59 -3.36 1.69
N VAL A 28 6.40 -3.05 0.68
CA VAL A 28 7.84 -3.29 0.68
C VAL A 28 8.58 -2.11 1.32
N ASP A 29 8.10 -0.90 1.05
CA ASP A 29 8.75 0.32 1.53
C ASP A 29 7.73 1.45 1.75
N VAL A 30 8.04 2.36 2.66
CA VAL A 30 7.21 3.53 2.99
C VAL A 30 8.00 4.78 2.65
N PHE A 31 7.65 5.43 1.54
CA PHE A 31 8.26 6.69 1.11
C PHE A 31 7.87 7.85 2.01
N ARG A 32 6.60 7.92 2.39
CA ARG A 32 6.09 8.92 3.34
C ARG A 32 5.11 8.30 4.30
N PRO A 33 5.27 8.53 5.62
CA PRO A 33 4.31 8.10 6.59
C PRO A 33 2.98 8.84 6.38
N GLY A 34 1.89 8.10 6.47
CA GLY A 34 0.54 8.64 6.51
C GLY A 34 0.24 9.22 7.89
N TYR A 35 -0.64 10.21 7.93
CA TYR A 35 -1.10 10.83 9.17
C TYR A 35 -2.62 10.73 9.26
N ILE A 36 -3.08 10.16 10.37
CA ILE A 36 -4.50 10.04 10.71
C ILE A 36 -4.71 10.84 11.99
N SER A 37 -5.73 11.69 11.99
CA SER A 37 -6.13 12.48 13.16
C SER A 37 -7.64 12.52 13.25
N ASN A 38 -8.20 12.23 14.43
CA ASN A 38 -9.65 12.13 14.66
C ASN A 38 -10.39 11.30 13.59
N ASP A 39 -9.92 10.06 13.34
CA ASP A 39 -10.45 9.16 12.31
C ASP A 39 -10.46 9.72 10.88
N ARG A 40 -9.81 10.87 10.65
CA ARG A 40 -9.67 11.49 9.35
C ARG A 40 -8.24 11.33 8.84
N VAL A 41 -8.11 10.77 7.64
CA VAL A 41 -6.83 10.76 6.92
C VAL A 41 -6.48 12.20 6.56
N LEU A 42 -5.47 12.75 7.24
CA LEU A 42 -4.90 14.05 6.89
C LEU A 42 -3.97 13.91 5.68
N ARG A 43 -3.28 12.77 5.60
CA ARG A 43 -2.38 12.43 4.50
C ARG A 43 -2.28 10.92 4.37
N PHE A 44 -2.49 10.41 3.16
CA PHE A 44 -2.26 8.99 2.85
C PHE A 44 -0.77 8.67 2.95
N ALA A 45 -0.44 7.49 3.49
CA ALA A 45 0.93 7.00 3.47
C ALA A 45 1.34 6.67 2.03
N GLU A 46 2.46 7.21 1.55
CA GLU A 46 2.97 6.84 0.24
C GLU A 46 3.84 5.59 0.39
N VAL A 47 3.40 4.50 -0.22
CA VAL A 47 4.01 3.19 -0.05
C VAL A 47 4.37 2.56 -1.39
N ARG A 48 5.43 1.75 -1.37
CA ARG A 48 5.79 0.82 -2.43
C ARG A 48 5.16 -0.52 -2.13
N VAL A 49 4.33 -1.03 -3.02
CA VAL A 49 3.68 -2.33 -2.86
C VAL A 49 4.19 -3.34 -3.87
N VAL A 50 4.19 -4.62 -3.51
CA VAL A 50 4.40 -5.68 -4.49
C VAL A 50 3.20 -5.75 -5.42
N ALA A 51 3.46 -5.80 -6.72
CA ALA A 51 2.43 -5.97 -7.75
C ALA A 51 1.51 -7.12 -7.38
N GLU A 52 0.24 -6.80 -7.14
CA GLU A 52 -0.78 -7.83 -7.06
C GLU A 52 -0.93 -8.43 -8.45
N ALA A 53 -0.84 -9.75 -8.58
CA ALA A 53 -1.06 -10.44 -9.85
C ALA A 53 -2.50 -10.29 -10.38
N ARG A 54 -3.32 -9.44 -9.76
CA ARG A 54 -4.74 -9.28 -10.03
C ARG A 54 -5.11 -7.82 -10.32
N ASP A 55 -4.31 -7.13 -11.11
CA ASP A 55 -4.81 -5.97 -11.85
C ASP A 55 -5.57 -6.49 -13.08
N THR A 56 -6.84 -6.84 -12.88
CA THR A 56 -7.84 -6.85 -13.95
C THR A 56 -8.75 -5.66 -13.66
N PRO A 57 -8.52 -4.50 -14.27
CA PRO A 57 -9.52 -3.44 -14.26
C PRO A 57 -10.71 -3.95 -15.07
N THR A 58 -11.76 -4.42 -14.39
CA THR A 58 -13.05 -4.68 -15.05
C THR A 58 -13.69 -3.31 -15.32
N PRO A 59 -13.89 -2.92 -16.59
CA PRO A 59 -14.55 -1.67 -16.96
C PRO A 59 -16.06 -1.69 -16.65
#